data_AF-A0A3R7W9H9-F1
#
_entry.id   AF-A0A3R7W9H9-F1
#
_cell.length_a   1.000
_cell.length_b   1.000
_cell.length_c   1.000
_cell.angle_alpha   90.00
_cell.angle_beta   90.00
_cell.angle_gamma   90.00
#
_symmetry.space_group_name_H-M   'P 1'
#
loop_
_entity.id
_entity.type
_entity.pdbx_description
1 polymer ?
#
loop_
_entity_poly.entity_id
_entity_poly.type
_entity_poly.pdbx_seq_one_letter_code
_entity_poly.pdbx_strand_id
1 'polypeptide(L)'
;MDDWNALEYDVLEDFAKLDGQRAARTGFPEVVYSEGKTTDQVTTILVAMKKTNEIVLATRVSADVAALVKAHADLTVLLFRPENMTIIIIQDIHYFPTARVLSLHPKPTTPATSQVVCVLCAGTSDLPVAEEAAVTLELAGVHVQRIYDVGVAGLHRLLRNRQAIQDADAIIVVAGMDGALPGVVGGLTSKPIVAVPTSVG
;
A
#
# COMPACT_ATOMS: atom_id res chain seq x y z
N MET A 1 -21.17 -23.95 -0.16
CA MET A 1 -21.92 -23.14 -1.12
C MET A 1 -21.84 -21.74 -0.53
N ASP A 2 -20.85 -20.98 -0.97
CA ASP A 2 -20.48 -19.73 -0.32
C ASP A 2 -21.60 -18.71 -0.52
N ASP A 3 -22.25 -18.31 0.57
CA ASP A 3 -23.32 -17.33 0.53
C ASP A 3 -22.71 -15.94 0.39
N TRP A 4 -22.45 -15.55 -0.85
CA TRP A 4 -21.89 -14.25 -1.21
C TRP A 4 -22.76 -13.07 -0.72
N ASN A 5 -24.02 -13.30 -0.33
CA ASN A 5 -24.89 -12.28 0.25
C ASN A 5 -24.56 -11.94 1.71
N ALA A 6 -23.76 -12.77 2.40
CA ALA A 6 -23.36 -12.53 3.78
C ALA A 6 -22.16 -11.55 3.92
N LEU A 7 -21.60 -11.09 2.80
CA LEU A 7 -20.54 -10.08 2.79
C LEU A 7 -21.18 -8.68 2.91
N GLU A 8 -21.33 -8.22 4.15
CA GLU A 8 -21.84 -6.88 4.45
C GLU A 8 -20.79 -5.80 4.14
N TYR A 9 -21.26 -4.67 3.61
CA TYR A 9 -20.47 -3.46 3.37
C TYR A 9 -21.19 -2.23 3.91
N ASP A 10 -20.42 -1.27 4.41
CA ASP A 10 -20.97 0.02 4.80
C ASP A 10 -21.09 0.92 3.56
N VAL A 11 -22.29 1.39 3.27
CA VAL A 11 -22.51 2.38 2.21
C VAL A 11 -22.15 3.75 2.75
N LEU A 12 -21.13 4.37 2.14
CA LEU A 12 -20.80 5.77 2.34
C LEU A 12 -21.35 6.57 1.17
N GLU A 13 -22.51 7.17 1.42
CA GLU A 13 -23.23 7.98 0.44
C GLU A 13 -23.39 7.23 -0.90
N ASP A 14 -23.30 7.91 -2.04
CA ASP A 14 -23.49 7.31 -3.36
C ASP A 14 -22.17 6.90 -4.05
N PHE A 15 -21.02 7.05 -3.38
CA PHE A 15 -19.71 6.93 -4.03
C PHE A 15 -18.75 5.88 -3.46
N ALA A 16 -19.05 5.27 -2.31
CA ALA A 16 -18.21 4.20 -1.75
C ALA A 16 -19.00 3.13 -0.98
N LYS A 17 -18.51 1.89 -1.07
CA LYS A 17 -18.97 0.74 -0.30
C LYS A 17 -17.76 0.14 0.39
N LEU A 18 -17.70 0.24 1.72
CA LEU A 18 -16.54 -0.20 2.50
C LEU A 18 -16.72 -1.63 3.00
N ASP A 19 -15.71 -2.45 2.75
CA ASP A 19 -15.58 -3.81 3.27
C ASP A 19 -14.79 -3.79 4.59
N GLY A 20 -15.49 -3.49 5.69
CA GLY A 20 -14.92 -3.50 7.03
C GLY A 20 -14.43 -4.89 7.50
N GLN A 21 -14.84 -5.96 6.81
CA GLN A 21 -14.48 -7.34 7.17
C GLN A 21 -13.26 -7.87 6.40
N ARG A 22 -12.71 -7.10 5.45
CA ARG A 22 -11.58 -7.53 4.61
C ARG A 22 -10.36 -7.99 5.41
N ALA A 23 -10.04 -7.29 6.49
CA ALA A 23 -8.91 -7.63 7.35
C ALA A 23 -9.05 -9.02 7.97
N ALA A 24 -10.25 -9.37 8.45
CA ALA A 24 -10.51 -10.69 9.03
C ALA A 24 -10.37 -11.82 7.99
N ARG A 25 -10.67 -11.56 6.71
CA ARG A 25 -10.58 -12.55 5.64
C ARG A 25 -9.20 -12.67 5.01
N THR A 26 -8.44 -11.57 4.92
CA THR A 26 -7.20 -11.50 4.13
C THR A 26 -5.95 -11.16 4.93
N GLY A 27 -6.09 -10.81 6.21
CA GLY A 27 -5.00 -10.33 7.06
C GLY A 27 -4.63 -8.86 6.84
N PHE A 28 -5.29 -8.14 5.92
CA PHE A 28 -5.04 -6.73 5.66
C PHE A 28 -6.35 -5.97 5.35
N PRO A 29 -6.57 -4.76 5.88
CA PRO A 29 -7.82 -4.02 5.63
C PRO A 29 -7.94 -3.54 4.19
N GLU A 30 -9.10 -3.00 3.84
CA GLU A 30 -9.29 -2.33 2.57
C GLU A 30 -8.36 -1.11 2.45
N VAL A 31 -8.08 -0.70 1.21
CA VAL A 31 -7.19 0.41 0.87
C VAL A 31 -7.93 1.39 -0.03
N VAL A 32 -7.81 2.69 0.24
CA VAL A 32 -8.44 3.72 -0.58
C VAL A 32 -7.63 3.96 -1.85
N TYR A 33 -8.17 3.60 -3.01
CA TYR A 33 -7.65 4.07 -4.28
C TYR A 33 -8.05 5.54 -4.51
N SER A 34 -7.10 6.48 -4.46
CA SER A 34 -7.42 7.92 -4.51
C SER A 34 -7.37 8.57 -5.89
N GLU A 35 -6.78 7.91 -6.90
CA GLU A 35 -6.67 8.48 -8.24
C GLU A 35 -8.06 8.69 -8.86
N GLY A 36 -8.33 9.91 -9.31
CA GLY A 36 -9.64 10.32 -9.84
C GLY A 36 -10.69 10.69 -8.79
N LYS A 37 -10.41 10.58 -7.48
CA LYS A 37 -11.31 11.03 -6.41
C LYS A 37 -11.04 12.46 -6.00
N THR A 38 -12.08 13.14 -5.49
CA THR A 38 -11.92 14.46 -4.86
C THR A 38 -11.29 14.34 -3.47
N THR A 39 -10.70 15.42 -2.97
CA THR A 39 -10.16 15.49 -1.60
C THR A 39 -11.21 15.13 -0.55
N ASP A 40 -12.44 15.62 -0.70
CA ASP A 40 -13.54 15.36 0.22
C ASP A 40 -13.90 13.87 0.24
N GLN A 41 -14.02 13.25 -0.93
CA GLN A 41 -14.27 11.80 -1.03
C GLN A 41 -13.18 10.99 -0.36
N VAL A 42 -11.91 11.34 -0.57
CA VAL A 42 -10.78 10.63 0.07
C VAL A 42 -10.84 10.81 1.59
N THR A 43 -11.09 12.02 2.08
CA THR A 43 -11.18 12.31 3.52
C THR A 43 -12.34 11.57 4.18
N THR A 44 -13.55 11.62 3.60
CA THR A 44 -14.74 10.93 4.10
C THR A 44 -14.52 9.43 4.22
N ILE A 45 -13.88 8.81 3.21
CA ILE A 45 -13.56 7.38 3.24
C ILE A 45 -12.55 7.06 4.35
N LEU A 46 -11.46 7.83 4.44
CA LEU A 46 -10.40 7.63 5.45
C LEU A 46 -10.95 7.72 6.87
N VAL A 47 -11.77 8.73 7.15
CA VAL A 47 -12.47 8.91 8.44
C VAL A 47 -13.35 7.71 8.75
N ALA A 48 -14.15 7.27 7.79
CA ALA A 48 -15.07 6.15 7.98
C ALA A 48 -14.32 4.85 8.27
N MET A 49 -13.25 4.56 7.51
CA MET A 49 -12.42 3.38 7.71
C MET A 49 -11.71 3.38 9.06
N LYS A 50 -11.34 4.54 9.59
CA LYS A 50 -10.67 4.66 10.90
C LYS A 50 -11.55 4.23 12.07
N LYS A 51 -12.87 4.21 11.90
CA LYS A 51 -13.80 3.76 12.95
C LYS A 51 -13.68 2.27 13.26
N THR A 52 -13.27 1.47 12.28
CA THR A 52 -13.29 0.00 12.36
C THR A 52 -11.92 -0.64 12.11
N ASN A 53 -10.96 0.11 11.55
CA ASN A 53 -9.65 -0.43 11.18
C ASN A 53 -8.51 0.33 11.88
N GLU A 54 -7.51 -0.42 12.34
CA GLU A 54 -6.27 0.16 12.89
C GLU A 54 -5.41 0.75 11.77
N ILE A 55 -5.15 -0.07 10.75
CA ILE A 55 -4.42 0.28 9.53
C ILE A 55 -5.41 0.93 8.56
N VAL A 56 -5.17 2.20 8.23
CA VAL A 56 -5.95 2.94 7.21
C VAL A 56 -4.97 3.66 6.30
N LEU A 57 -5.05 3.39 5.00
CA LEU A 57 -4.18 4.00 4.01
C LEU A 57 -4.92 4.29 2.69
N ALA A 58 -4.40 5.30 1.99
CA ALA A 58 -4.81 5.67 0.65
C ALA A 58 -3.61 5.63 -0.30
N THR A 59 -3.78 5.07 -1.49
CA THR A 59 -2.73 4.97 -2.53
C THR A 59 -2.99 5.91 -3.68
N ARG A 60 -1.93 6.16 -4.48
CA ARG A 60 -1.93 7.09 -5.62
C ARG A 60 -2.37 8.52 -5.27
N VAL A 61 -2.12 8.94 -4.03
CA VAL A 61 -2.42 10.28 -3.53
C VAL A 61 -1.40 11.27 -4.11
N SER A 62 -1.85 12.40 -4.64
CA SER A 62 -0.94 13.49 -5.06
C SER A 62 -0.46 14.30 -3.85
N ALA A 63 0.64 15.03 -3.98
CA ALA A 63 1.14 15.88 -2.90
C ALA A 63 0.11 16.94 -2.46
N ASP A 64 -0.62 17.53 -3.41
CA ASP A 64 -1.67 18.52 -3.13
C ASP A 64 -2.84 17.91 -2.36
N VAL A 65 -3.34 16.74 -2.79
CA VAL A 65 -4.40 16.03 -2.07
C VAL A 65 -3.92 15.64 -0.68
N ALA A 66 -2.69 15.13 -0.53
CA ALA A 66 -2.13 14.80 0.78
C ALA A 66 -2.05 16.03 1.71
N ALA A 67 -1.66 17.19 1.19
CA ALA A 67 -1.61 18.43 1.95
C ALA A 67 -3.01 18.90 2.37
N LEU A 68 -3.99 18.84 1.47
CA LEU A 68 -5.37 19.21 1.75
C LEU A 68 -6.02 18.26 2.76
N VAL A 69 -5.81 16.95 2.62
CA VAL A 69 -6.30 15.95 3.59
C VAL A 69 -5.67 16.22 4.96
N LYS A 70 -4.35 16.46 5.06
CA LYS A 70 -3.69 16.80 6.33
C LYS A 70 -4.24 18.05 7.01
N ALA A 71 -4.69 19.03 6.22
CA ALA A 71 -5.28 20.27 6.72
C ALA A 71 -6.79 20.18 6.96
N HIS A 72 -7.43 19.03 6.67
CA HIS A 72 -8.88 18.90 6.70
C HIS A 72 -9.42 18.87 8.14
N ALA A 73 -10.43 19.70 8.42
CA ALA A 73 -11.00 19.84 9.76
C ALA A 73 -11.60 18.53 10.30
N ASP A 74 -12.23 17.75 9.43
CA ASP A 74 -12.88 16.47 9.79
C ASP A 74 -11.90 15.40 10.31
N LEU A 75 -10.61 15.49 10.01
CA LEU A 75 -9.59 14.58 10.57
C LEU A 75 -9.15 15.01 11.98
N THR A 76 -9.35 16.29 12.33
CA THR A 76 -9.03 16.80 13.66
C THR A 76 -10.15 16.49 14.67
N VAL A 77 -11.39 16.32 14.22
CA VAL A 77 -12.56 16.16 15.12
C VAL A 77 -13.65 15.28 14.50
N LEU A 78 -13.69 13.96 14.75
CA LEU A 78 -14.93 13.17 14.55
C LEU A 78 -14.99 12.05 15.63
N LEU A 79 -16.04 11.85 16.43
CA LEU A 79 -17.48 11.91 16.13
C LEU A 79 -18.30 12.40 17.33
N PHE A 80 -19.28 13.28 17.08
CA PHE A 80 -20.43 13.48 17.96
C PHE A 80 -21.53 12.49 17.54
N ARG A 81 -21.86 11.54 18.41
CA ARG A 81 -23.16 10.85 18.38
C ARG A 81 -23.92 11.18 19.67
N PRO A 82 -25.20 11.58 19.59
CA PRO A 82 -25.94 12.05 20.75
C PRO A 82 -26.09 11.01 21.87
N GLU A 83 -25.93 9.72 21.57
CA GLU A 83 -26.06 8.63 22.56
C GLU A 83 -24.74 8.00 23.03
N ASN A 84 -23.60 8.18 22.35
CA ASN A 84 -22.30 7.60 22.74
C ASN A 84 -21.13 8.44 22.19
N MET A 85 -20.50 9.22 23.05
CA MET A 85 -19.45 10.17 22.69
C MET A 85 -18.09 9.47 22.57
N THR A 86 -17.59 9.30 21.35
CA THR A 86 -16.22 8.84 21.09
C THR A 86 -15.53 9.82 20.16
N ILE A 87 -14.54 10.54 20.70
CA ILE A 87 -13.70 11.46 19.95
C ILE A 87 -12.55 10.64 19.35
N ILE A 88 -12.50 10.52 18.03
CA ILE A 88 -11.35 9.98 17.30
C ILE A 88 -10.58 11.19 16.76
N ILE A 89 -9.40 11.44 17.31
CA ILE A 89 -8.50 12.48 16.81
C ILE A 89 -7.47 11.80 15.92
N ILE A 90 -7.42 12.17 14.63
CA ILE A 90 -6.47 11.62 13.67
C ILE A 90 -5.31 12.61 13.55
N GLN A 91 -4.32 12.49 14.43
CA GLN A 91 -3.13 13.37 14.42
C GLN A 91 -1.97 12.80 13.60
N ASP A 92 -1.88 11.47 13.48
CA ASP A 92 -0.76 10.78 12.84
C ASP A 92 -1.02 10.53 11.36
N ILE A 93 -0.97 11.62 10.56
CA ILE A 93 -1.12 11.54 9.09
C ILE A 93 0.25 11.58 8.42
N HIS A 94 0.67 10.45 7.88
CA HIS A 94 1.95 10.26 7.21
C HIS A 94 1.76 10.23 5.70
N TYR A 95 2.55 11.00 4.96
CA TYR A 95 2.57 10.97 3.50
C TYR A 95 3.93 10.50 3.01
N PHE A 96 3.94 9.47 2.18
CA PHE A 96 5.13 8.89 1.56
C PHE A 96 5.17 9.35 0.10
N PRO A 97 5.97 10.38 -0.24
CA PRO A 97 5.85 11.09 -1.51
C PRO A 97 6.17 10.22 -2.73
N THR A 98 7.22 9.40 -2.66
CA THR A 98 7.58 8.49 -3.77
C THR A 98 6.52 7.42 -3.97
N ALA A 99 6.06 6.79 -2.87
CA ALA A 99 5.01 5.77 -2.89
C ALA A 99 3.63 6.32 -3.26
N ARG A 100 3.42 7.65 -3.15
CA ARG A 100 2.10 8.29 -3.23
C ARG A 100 1.09 7.67 -2.26
N VAL A 101 1.56 7.30 -1.06
CA VAL A 101 0.74 6.68 -0.01
C VAL A 101 0.49 7.68 1.12
N LEU A 102 -0.76 7.82 1.52
CA LEU A 102 -1.16 8.50 2.76
C LEU A 102 -1.58 7.44 3.79
N SER A 103 -1.08 7.53 5.01
CA SER A 103 -1.38 6.61 6.10
C SER A 103 -1.85 7.37 7.34
N LEU A 104 -2.88 6.86 8.03
CA LEU A 104 -3.38 7.39 9.31
C LEU A 104 -2.74 6.71 10.54
N HIS A 105 -1.55 6.17 10.34
CA HIS A 105 -0.70 5.58 11.37
C HIS A 105 0.76 5.60 10.90
N PRO A 106 1.73 5.70 11.82
CA PRO A 106 3.13 5.62 11.46
C PRO A 106 3.48 4.21 10.98
N LYS A 107 4.56 4.11 10.21
CA LYS A 107 5.17 2.82 9.90
C LYS A 107 5.64 2.16 11.20
N PRO A 108 5.36 0.86 11.42
CA PRO A 108 5.91 0.11 12.54
C PRO A 108 7.43 0.23 12.62
N THR A 109 7.97 0.49 13.81
CA THR A 109 9.42 0.59 14.05
C THR A 109 10.10 -0.78 14.07
N THR A 110 9.35 -1.82 14.39
CA THR A 110 9.80 -3.22 14.38
C THR A 110 8.88 -4.04 13.48
N PRO A 111 9.43 -4.87 12.57
CA PRO A 111 8.64 -5.82 11.81
C PRO A 111 7.86 -6.75 12.76
N ALA A 112 6.61 -7.03 12.40
CA ALA A 112 5.77 -8.02 13.08
C ALA A 112 6.19 -9.46 12.71
N THR A 113 6.95 -9.62 11.64
CA THR A 113 7.32 -10.89 11.05
C THR A 113 8.82 -11.00 10.84
N SER A 114 9.39 -12.21 10.92
CA SER A 114 10.79 -12.46 10.53
C SER A 114 10.96 -12.59 9.02
N GLN A 115 9.85 -12.72 8.27
CA GLN A 115 9.88 -12.88 6.82
C GLN A 115 10.34 -11.61 6.12
N VAL A 116 11.08 -11.81 5.03
CA VAL A 116 11.63 -10.74 4.19
C VAL A 116 11.04 -10.79 2.80
N VAL A 117 10.48 -9.67 2.34
CA VAL A 117 10.05 -9.50 0.96
C VAL A 117 11.03 -8.61 0.22
N CYS A 118 11.57 -9.09 -0.90
CA CYS A 118 12.41 -8.28 -1.77
C CYS A 118 11.54 -7.56 -2.80
N VAL A 119 11.61 -6.23 -2.86
CA VAL A 119 10.92 -5.42 -3.86
C VAL A 119 11.95 -4.86 -4.83
N LEU A 120 11.87 -5.30 -6.09
CA LEU A 120 12.78 -4.91 -7.16
C LEU A 120 12.08 -3.99 -8.16
N CYS A 121 12.82 -3.04 -8.72
CA CYS A 121 12.36 -2.30 -9.89
C CYS A 121 13.43 -2.17 -10.98
N ALA A 122 13.00 -2.18 -12.24
CA ALA A 122 13.90 -2.13 -13.39
C ALA A 122 14.62 -0.78 -13.48
N GLY A 123 13.90 0.32 -13.27
CA GLY A 123 14.44 1.67 -13.33
C GLY A 123 13.71 2.68 -12.45
N THR A 124 14.14 3.93 -12.50
CA THR A 124 13.58 5.01 -11.66
C THR A 124 12.13 5.32 -11.98
N SER A 125 11.68 5.14 -13.23
CA SER A 125 10.27 5.33 -13.62
C SER A 125 9.31 4.37 -12.91
N ASP A 126 9.79 3.21 -12.46
CA ASP A 126 9.01 2.21 -11.72
C ASP A 126 8.96 2.48 -10.21
N LEU A 127 9.75 3.44 -9.71
CA LEU A 127 9.85 3.73 -8.27
C LEU A 127 8.51 4.02 -7.59
N PRO A 128 7.55 4.76 -8.19
CA PRO A 128 6.30 5.02 -7.50
C PRO A 128 5.53 3.74 -7.17
N VAL A 129 5.51 2.77 -8.10
CA VAL A 129 4.82 1.49 -7.90
C VAL A 129 5.60 0.57 -6.96
N ALA A 130 6.93 0.57 -7.06
CA ALA A 130 7.79 -0.20 -6.16
C ALA A 130 7.71 0.31 -4.71
N GLU A 131 7.73 1.62 -4.51
CA GLU A 131 7.58 2.21 -3.17
C GLU A 131 6.15 2.08 -2.64
N GLU A 132 5.11 2.11 -3.48
CA GLU A 132 3.74 1.77 -3.04
C GLU A 132 3.69 0.36 -2.45
N ALA A 133 4.21 -0.64 -3.16
CA ALA A 133 4.28 -2.01 -2.66
C ALA A 133 5.11 -2.13 -1.37
N ALA A 134 6.28 -1.49 -1.34
CA ALA A 134 7.18 -1.55 -0.18
C ALA A 134 6.58 -0.89 1.06
N VAL A 135 6.00 0.31 0.93
CA VAL A 135 5.36 1.03 2.04
C VAL A 135 4.12 0.27 2.52
N THR A 136 3.30 -0.29 1.63
CA THR A 136 2.13 -1.09 2.05
C THR A 136 2.54 -2.32 2.86
N LEU A 137 3.56 -3.06 2.42
CA LEU A 137 4.10 -4.20 3.16
C LEU A 137 4.66 -3.80 4.53
N GLU A 138 5.36 -2.67 4.59
CA GLU A 138 5.93 -2.17 5.83
C GLU A 138 4.85 -1.71 6.83
N LEU A 139 3.78 -1.07 6.35
CA LEU A 139 2.60 -0.75 7.15
C LEU A 139 1.89 -2.02 7.63
N ALA A 140 1.97 -3.11 6.86
CA ALA A 140 1.53 -4.45 7.27
C ALA A 140 2.50 -5.14 8.27
N GLY A 141 3.61 -4.49 8.64
CA GLY A 141 4.60 -5.05 9.56
C GLY A 141 5.57 -6.04 8.93
N VAL A 142 5.64 -6.13 7.60
CA VAL A 142 6.56 -7.02 6.88
C VAL A 142 7.91 -6.34 6.67
N HIS A 143 9.01 -7.10 6.81
CA HIS A 143 10.34 -6.59 6.49
C HIS A 143 10.53 -6.52 4.97
N VAL A 144 10.92 -5.35 4.45
CA VAL A 144 11.10 -5.13 3.03
C VAL A 144 12.55 -4.78 2.69
N GLN A 145 13.13 -5.53 1.77
CA GLN A 145 14.40 -5.20 1.15
C GLN A 145 14.18 -4.62 -0.25
N ARG A 146 14.53 -3.35 -0.43
CA ARG A 146 14.38 -2.61 -1.70
C ARG A 146 15.62 -2.76 -2.58
N ILE A 147 15.44 -3.09 -3.85
CA ILE A 147 16.54 -3.23 -4.82
C ILE A 147 16.16 -2.54 -6.13
N TYR A 148 16.70 -1.35 -6.36
CA TYR A 148 16.27 -0.48 -7.46
C TYR A 148 17.29 -0.38 -8.58
N ASP A 149 16.80 0.01 -9.76
CA ASP A 149 17.61 0.19 -10.96
C ASP A 149 18.39 -1.07 -11.38
N VAL A 150 17.69 -2.21 -11.37
CA VAL A 150 18.23 -3.53 -11.70
C VAL A 150 17.68 -4.12 -13.00
N GLY A 151 17.33 -3.25 -13.95
CA GLY A 151 16.86 -3.65 -15.28
C GLY A 151 17.85 -4.53 -16.06
N VAL A 152 17.30 -5.30 -17.00
CA VAL A 152 17.98 -6.34 -17.79
C VAL A 152 19.09 -5.77 -18.66
N ALA A 153 18.96 -4.53 -19.14
CA ALA A 153 20.00 -3.82 -19.89
C ALA A 153 21.34 -3.72 -19.12
N GLY A 154 21.28 -3.78 -17.79
CA GLY A 154 22.45 -3.81 -16.92
C GLY A 154 22.40 -4.98 -15.96
N LEU A 155 22.25 -6.21 -16.47
CA LEU A 155 22.06 -7.45 -15.69
C LEU A 155 23.05 -7.63 -14.52
N HIS A 156 24.28 -7.16 -14.65
CA HIS A 156 25.27 -7.18 -13.58
C HIS A 156 24.81 -6.45 -12.29
N ARG A 157 23.96 -5.41 -12.40
CA ARG A 157 23.35 -4.70 -11.26
C ARG A 157 22.40 -5.61 -10.47
N LEU A 158 21.61 -6.42 -11.18
CA LEU A 158 20.76 -7.44 -10.58
C LEU A 158 21.61 -8.54 -9.92
N LEU A 159 22.61 -9.07 -10.64
CA LEU A 159 23.42 -10.19 -10.17
C LEU A 159 24.25 -9.87 -8.92
N ARG A 160 24.62 -8.60 -8.70
CA ARG A 160 25.25 -8.15 -7.44
C ARG A 160 24.36 -8.36 -6.22
N ASN A 161 23.05 -8.44 -6.42
CA ASN A 161 22.04 -8.63 -5.38
C ASN A 161 21.53 -10.08 -5.31
N ARG A 162 22.16 -11.04 -6.00
CA ARG A 162 21.68 -12.43 -6.09
C ARG A 162 21.40 -13.08 -4.73
N GLN A 163 22.26 -12.81 -3.74
CA GLN A 163 22.15 -13.44 -2.42
C GLN A 163 20.89 -12.94 -1.70
N ALA A 164 20.64 -11.64 -1.72
CA ALA A 164 19.42 -11.05 -1.18
C ALA A 164 18.14 -11.62 -1.82
N ILE A 165 18.16 -11.82 -3.14
CA ILE A 165 17.04 -12.41 -3.90
C ILE A 165 16.80 -13.87 -3.51
N GLN A 166 17.87 -14.62 -3.21
CA GLN A 166 17.80 -16.02 -2.79
C GLN A 166 17.35 -16.17 -1.33
N ASP A 167 17.77 -15.25 -0.46
CA ASP A 167 17.49 -15.28 0.97
C ASP A 167 16.08 -14.77 1.31
N ALA A 168 15.46 -13.97 0.43
CA ALA A 168 14.09 -13.49 0.61
C ALA A 168 13.06 -14.64 0.69
N ASP A 169 11.91 -14.38 1.30
CA ASP A 169 10.79 -15.32 1.39
C ASP A 169 9.80 -15.16 0.24
N ALA A 170 9.70 -13.95 -0.31
CA ALA A 170 8.97 -13.65 -1.54
C ALA A 170 9.60 -12.46 -2.26
N ILE A 171 9.31 -12.35 -3.55
CA ILE A 171 9.84 -11.28 -4.40
C ILE A 171 8.71 -10.57 -5.12
N ILE A 172 8.75 -9.24 -5.14
CA ILE A 172 7.92 -8.39 -5.99
C ILE A 172 8.82 -7.77 -7.05
N VAL A 173 8.52 -7.99 -8.33
CA VAL A 173 9.27 -7.40 -9.45
C VAL A 173 8.39 -6.40 -10.16
N VAL A 174 8.75 -5.12 -10.07
CA VAL A 174 8.05 -4.02 -10.72
C VAL A 174 8.80 -3.62 -11.99
N ALA A 175 8.15 -3.73 -13.14
CA ALA A 175 8.76 -3.37 -14.42
C ALA A 175 7.70 -3.00 -15.46
N GLY A 176 7.94 -1.92 -16.22
CA GLY A 176 7.17 -1.60 -17.42
C GLY A 176 7.87 -2.08 -18.68
N MET A 177 8.67 -1.21 -19.29
CA MET A 177 9.42 -1.47 -20.52
C MET A 177 10.34 -2.70 -20.44
N ASP A 178 10.79 -3.06 -19.24
CA ASP A 178 11.71 -4.18 -19.01
C ASP A 178 10.97 -5.45 -18.58
N GLY A 179 9.94 -5.82 -19.35
CA GLY A 179 9.04 -6.94 -19.04
C GLY A 179 9.72 -8.32 -18.95
N ALA A 180 10.99 -8.43 -19.33
CA ALA A 180 11.80 -9.63 -19.14
C ALA A 180 12.34 -9.79 -17.71
N LEU A 181 12.38 -8.71 -16.91
CA LEU A 181 12.98 -8.72 -15.57
C LEU A 181 12.37 -9.78 -14.63
N PRO A 182 11.04 -9.99 -14.55
CA PRO A 182 10.47 -11.05 -13.71
C PRO A 182 10.96 -12.44 -14.10
N GLY A 183 11.10 -12.71 -15.40
CA GLY A 183 11.61 -14.00 -15.90
C GLY A 183 13.07 -14.23 -15.56
N VAL A 184 13.90 -13.18 -15.68
CA VAL A 184 15.32 -13.23 -15.27
C VAL A 184 15.43 -13.49 -13.77
N VAL A 185 14.66 -12.79 -12.93
CA VAL A 185 14.63 -13.01 -11.48
C VAL A 185 14.16 -14.44 -11.14
N GLY A 186 13.19 -14.98 -11.87
CA GLY A 186 12.75 -16.38 -11.73
C GLY A 186 13.84 -17.41 -12.02
N GLY A 187 14.87 -17.05 -12.80
CA GLY A 187 16.06 -17.90 -12.99
C GLY A 187 17.05 -17.87 -11.82
N LEU A 188 16.92 -16.92 -10.87
CA LEU A 188 17.87 -16.71 -9.78
C LEU A 188 17.40 -17.29 -8.43
N THR A 189 16.12 -17.59 -8.29
CA THR A 189 15.52 -17.99 -7.01
C THR A 189 14.38 -19.00 -7.20
N SER A 190 14.16 -19.86 -6.21
CA SER A 190 13.02 -20.78 -6.14
C SER A 190 11.82 -20.22 -5.36
N LYS A 191 11.93 -18.97 -4.89
CA LYS A 191 10.94 -18.30 -4.05
C LYS A 191 9.78 -17.75 -4.88
N PRO A 192 8.58 -17.56 -4.30
CA PRO A 192 7.44 -16.97 -5.00
C PRO A 192 7.74 -15.58 -5.54
N ILE A 193 7.31 -15.32 -6.78
CA ILE A 193 7.48 -14.03 -7.47
C ILE A 193 6.11 -13.45 -7.84
N VAL A 194 5.88 -12.19 -7.48
CA VAL A 194 4.77 -11.37 -7.93
C VAL A 194 5.29 -10.36 -8.95
N ALA A 195 4.91 -10.55 -10.21
CA ALA A 195 5.25 -9.60 -11.29
C ALA A 195 4.20 -8.47 -11.34
N VAL A 196 4.66 -7.22 -11.25
CA VAL A 196 3.81 -6.03 -11.26
C VAL A 196 4.14 -5.20 -12.50
N PRO A 197 3.31 -5.25 -13.56
CA PRO A 197 3.52 -4.45 -14.75
C PRO A 197 3.20 -2.98 -14.49
N THR A 198 4.00 -2.06 -15.03
CA THR A 198 3.76 -0.62 -14.96
C THR A 198 3.56 -0.01 -16.35
N SER A 199 2.80 1.09 -16.44
CA SER A 199 2.48 1.77 -17.70
C SER A 199 3.53 2.82 -18.12
N VAL A 200 4.81 2.53 -17.91
CA VAL A 200 5.92 3.43 -18.28
C VAL A 200 6.48 3.13 -19.69
N GLY A 201 5.72 2.38 -20.49
CA GLY A 201 6.09 1.88 -21.82
C GLY A 201 4.89 1.69 -22.73
#